data_AF-A0A1M6V122-F1
#
_entry.id   AF-A0A1M6V122-F1
#
_cell.length_a   1.000
_cell.length_b   1.000
_cell.length_c   1.000
_cell.angle_alpha   90.00
_cell.angle_beta   90.00
_cell.angle_gamma   90.00
#
_symmetry.space_group_name_H-M   'P 1'
#
loop_
_entity.id
_entity.type
_entity.pdbx_description
1 polymer ?
#
loop_
_entity_poly.entity_id
_entity_poly.type
_entity_poly.pdbx_seq_one_letter_code
_entity_poly.pdbx_strand_id
1 'polypeptide(L)'
;MNNLPEPKLRDGNKLHKNEVFCEGEFGDDVVKKIGARIVYLIYTGRNDLSGDDWADIFAASVGGQSFNSPIGIADVALNKCAWSMKTVKNSSPFSATAVRLISGRCSPDYSYGIENPHDDVQKTGNAVLAIYNSRVQISYVDYNPVRTCVLVRNPLLSEFVLFEHRLESYAIADYRWTENAKGNFEGIRKADDQHCFTWQPHGSQFTIVERVPDTAVKFRLRIPERLPLEVALQNMNFDDSWVSIIK
;
A
#
# COMPACT_ATOMS: atom_id res chain seq x y z
N MET A 1 20.47 -3.43 -27.11
CA MET A 1 20.32 -4.16 -25.83
C MET A 1 21.54 -5.05 -25.68
N ASN A 2 22.27 -4.93 -24.57
CA ASN A 2 23.38 -5.83 -24.29
C ASN A 2 22.80 -7.22 -23.98
N ASN A 3 22.95 -8.16 -24.92
CA ASN A 3 22.58 -9.57 -24.76
C ASN A 3 23.64 -10.32 -23.97
N LEU A 4 23.98 -9.83 -22.77
CA LEU A 4 24.79 -10.60 -21.85
C LEU A 4 23.88 -11.57 -21.10
N PRO A 5 24.19 -12.88 -21.08
CA PRO A 5 23.47 -13.82 -20.23
C PRO A 5 23.63 -13.42 -18.76
N GLU A 6 22.64 -13.74 -17.93
CA GLU A 6 22.69 -13.41 -16.50
C GLU A 6 24.01 -13.90 -15.87
N PRO A 7 24.67 -13.03 -15.06
CA PRO A 7 25.94 -13.38 -14.44
C PRO A 7 25.75 -14.54 -13.46
N LYS A 8 26.51 -15.62 -13.66
CA LYS A 8 26.56 -16.74 -12.71
C LYS A 8 27.33 -16.32 -11.47
N LEU A 9 26.60 -15.99 -10.40
CA LEU A 9 27.17 -15.69 -9.10
C LEU A 9 27.44 -16.98 -8.32
N ARG A 10 28.63 -17.11 -7.71
CA ARG A 10 29.04 -18.30 -6.94
C ARG A 10 28.13 -18.55 -5.72
N ASP A 11 27.43 -17.52 -5.31
CA ASP A 11 26.59 -17.36 -4.13
C ASP A 11 25.13 -17.00 -4.48
N GLY A 12 24.79 -16.93 -5.76
CA GLY A 12 23.45 -16.51 -6.25
C GLY A 12 22.29 -17.41 -5.83
N ASN A 13 22.58 -18.67 -5.50
CA ASN A 13 21.57 -19.65 -5.06
C ASN A 13 20.88 -19.27 -3.73
N LYS A 14 21.39 -18.29 -2.98
CA LYS A 14 20.76 -17.80 -1.74
C LYS A 14 19.66 -16.75 -1.99
N LEU A 15 19.71 -16.02 -3.11
CA LEU A 15 18.78 -14.93 -3.41
C LEU A 15 17.43 -15.44 -3.94
N HIS A 16 17.45 -16.40 -4.87
CA HIS A 16 16.23 -16.92 -5.51
C HIS A 16 15.31 -17.76 -4.59
N LYS A 17 15.77 -18.12 -3.39
CA LYS A 17 14.97 -18.90 -2.42
C LYS A 17 14.03 -18.06 -1.55
N ASN A 18 14.12 -16.74 -1.65
CA ASN A 18 13.42 -15.82 -0.75
C ASN A 18 12.09 -15.31 -1.30
N GLU A 19 11.83 -15.47 -2.60
CA GLU A 19 10.56 -15.04 -3.21
C GLU A 19 9.50 -16.12 -3.03
N VAL A 20 8.44 -15.77 -2.29
CA VAL A 20 7.32 -16.67 -2.00
C VAL A 20 6.33 -16.75 -3.18
N PHE A 21 6.23 -15.66 -3.94
CA PHE A 21 5.39 -15.54 -5.13
C PHE A 21 6.15 -14.79 -6.24
N CYS A 22 5.94 -15.19 -7.49
CA CYS A 22 6.35 -14.39 -8.64
C CYS A 22 5.65 -13.01 -8.56
N GLU A 23 6.37 -11.95 -8.93
CA GLU A 23 5.85 -10.58 -8.84
C GLU A 23 4.58 -10.42 -9.68
N GLY A 24 3.51 -9.93 -9.05
CA GLY A 24 2.23 -9.68 -9.71
C GLY A 24 1.36 -10.92 -9.95
N GLU A 25 1.83 -12.11 -9.58
CA GLU A 25 1.09 -13.37 -9.75
C GLU A 25 0.38 -13.78 -8.45
N PHE A 26 -0.74 -13.14 -8.15
CA PHE A 26 -1.61 -13.60 -7.06
C PHE A 26 -2.39 -14.83 -7.52
N GLY A 27 -2.03 -16.00 -7.01
CA GLY A 27 -2.80 -17.23 -7.27
C GLY A 27 -4.26 -17.10 -6.81
N ASP A 28 -5.18 -17.73 -7.53
CA ASP A 28 -6.63 -17.68 -7.27
C ASP A 28 -6.98 -17.98 -5.79
N ASP A 29 -6.25 -18.86 -5.14
CA ASP A 29 -6.47 -19.22 -3.74
C ASP A 29 -6.19 -18.06 -2.78
N VAL A 30 -5.18 -17.23 -3.07
CA VAL A 30 -4.89 -16.01 -2.29
C VAL A 30 -6.03 -15.01 -2.49
N VAL A 31 -6.49 -14.81 -3.73
CA VAL A 31 -7.59 -13.90 -4.05
C VAL A 31 -8.89 -14.33 -3.36
N LYS A 32 -9.20 -15.64 -3.35
CA LYS A 32 -10.36 -16.19 -2.64
C LYS A 32 -10.27 -15.99 -1.13
N LYS A 33 -9.09 -16.17 -0.51
CA LYS A 33 -8.87 -15.90 0.92
C LYS A 33 -9.05 -14.41 1.26
N ILE A 34 -8.52 -13.53 0.42
CA ILE A 34 -8.73 -12.07 0.54
C ILE A 34 -10.23 -11.77 0.48
N GLY A 35 -10.92 -12.27 -0.55
CA GLY A 35 -12.35 -12.06 -0.75
C GLY A 35 -13.19 -12.56 0.43
N ALA A 36 -12.91 -13.76 0.95
CA ALA A 36 -13.61 -14.32 2.10
C ALA A 36 -13.48 -13.43 3.35
N ARG A 37 -12.28 -12.88 3.60
CA ARG A 37 -12.03 -11.97 4.73
C ARG A 37 -12.74 -10.63 4.58
N ILE A 38 -12.72 -10.04 3.37
CA ILE A 38 -13.45 -8.80 3.09
C ILE A 38 -14.96 -9.03 3.28
N VAL A 39 -15.51 -10.14 2.76
CA VAL A 39 -16.92 -10.52 2.96
C VAL A 39 -17.26 -10.62 4.45
N TYR A 40 -16.40 -11.25 5.25
CA TYR A 40 -16.59 -11.33 6.70
C TYR A 40 -16.59 -9.96 7.39
N LEU A 41 -15.68 -9.05 7.01
CA LEU A 41 -15.67 -7.69 7.56
C LEU A 41 -16.94 -6.90 7.21
N ILE A 42 -17.40 -7.00 5.96
CA ILE A 42 -18.65 -6.36 5.53
C ILE A 42 -19.85 -6.91 6.32
N TYR A 43 -19.88 -8.24 6.47
CA TYR A 43 -20.92 -8.94 7.21
C TYR A 43 -20.98 -8.50 8.69
N THR A 44 -19.83 -8.30 9.34
CA THR A 44 -19.73 -7.84 10.73
C THR A 44 -19.98 -6.35 10.93
N GLY A 45 -20.25 -5.59 9.86
CA GLY A 45 -20.66 -4.19 9.96
C GLY A 45 -19.73 -3.18 9.31
N ARG A 46 -18.57 -3.59 8.77
CA ARG A 46 -17.63 -2.65 8.15
C ARG A 46 -18.18 -2.13 6.83
N ASN A 47 -18.18 -0.81 6.69
CA ASN A 47 -18.60 -0.11 5.47
C ASN A 47 -17.41 0.49 4.70
N ASP A 48 -16.19 0.33 5.23
CA ASP A 48 -14.96 0.80 4.60
C ASP A 48 -13.79 -0.11 4.97
N LEU A 49 -12.70 -0.03 4.19
CA LEU A 49 -11.44 -0.73 4.48
C LEU A 49 -10.32 0.29 4.68
N SER A 50 -9.69 0.25 5.85
CA SER A 50 -8.49 1.02 6.18
C SER A 50 -7.21 0.36 5.64
N GLY A 51 -6.07 1.03 5.78
CA GLY A 51 -4.77 0.45 5.46
C GLY A 51 -4.42 -0.75 6.36
N ASP A 52 -4.76 -0.66 7.64
CA ASP A 52 -4.51 -1.73 8.62
C ASP A 52 -5.39 -2.94 8.35
N ASP A 53 -6.69 -2.71 8.04
CA ASP A 53 -7.57 -3.79 7.60
C ASP A 53 -6.98 -4.52 6.38
N TRP A 54 -6.42 -3.76 5.43
CA TRP A 54 -5.79 -4.36 4.24
C TRP A 54 -4.55 -5.18 4.59
N ALA A 55 -3.69 -4.68 5.48
CA ALA A 55 -2.51 -5.40 5.94
C ALA A 55 -2.88 -6.73 6.61
N ASP A 56 -3.86 -6.74 7.51
CA ASP A 56 -4.31 -7.94 8.21
C ASP A 56 -4.98 -8.96 7.28
N ILE A 57 -5.77 -8.47 6.31
CA ILE A 57 -6.39 -9.32 5.29
C ILE A 57 -5.31 -9.98 4.44
N PHE A 58 -4.34 -9.20 3.96
CA PHE A 58 -3.29 -9.69 3.08
C PHE A 58 -2.38 -10.67 3.81
N ALA A 59 -1.83 -10.29 4.97
CA ALA A 59 -0.93 -11.09 5.79
C ALA A 59 -1.48 -12.50 5.99
N ALA A 60 -2.71 -12.60 6.47
CA ALA A 60 -3.29 -13.91 6.75
C ALA A 60 -3.78 -14.66 5.50
N SER A 61 -3.95 -14.00 4.37
CA SER A 61 -4.23 -14.67 3.09
C SER A 61 -3.00 -15.35 2.52
N VAL A 62 -1.81 -14.77 2.74
CA VAL A 62 -0.52 -15.31 2.29
C VAL A 62 0.22 -16.12 3.36
N GLY A 63 -0.27 -16.13 4.61
CA GLY A 63 0.40 -16.77 5.75
C GLY A 63 1.57 -15.97 6.32
N GLY A 64 1.61 -14.66 6.05
CA GLY A 64 2.56 -13.71 6.62
C GLY A 64 2.09 -13.09 7.92
N GLN A 65 2.86 -12.12 8.39
CA GLN A 65 2.64 -11.34 9.60
C GLN A 65 2.44 -9.88 9.24
N SER A 66 1.35 -9.27 9.70
CA SER A 66 1.18 -7.82 9.71
C SER A 66 1.90 -7.21 10.92
N PHE A 67 2.41 -6.00 10.75
CA PHE A 67 3.05 -5.26 11.83
C PHE A 67 2.09 -4.24 12.45
N ASN A 68 2.04 -4.20 13.78
CA ASN A 68 1.33 -3.13 14.51
C ASN A 68 1.98 -1.75 14.30
N SER A 69 3.23 -1.72 13.86
CA SER A 69 3.98 -0.51 13.50
C SER A 69 4.91 -0.86 12.34
N PRO A 70 4.86 -0.13 11.21
CA PRO A 70 5.65 -0.47 10.03
C PRO A 70 7.16 -0.45 10.31
N ILE A 71 7.89 -1.39 9.70
CA ILE A 71 9.36 -1.38 9.70
C ILE A 71 9.83 -0.64 8.45
N GLY A 72 10.18 0.64 8.61
CA GLY A 72 10.43 1.54 7.47
C GLY A 72 9.11 1.85 6.75
N ILE A 73 8.87 1.17 5.62
CA ILE A 73 7.60 1.23 4.87
C ILE A 73 6.91 -0.13 4.76
N ALA A 74 7.49 -1.20 5.31
CA ALA A 74 6.92 -2.54 5.29
C ALA A 74 5.80 -2.66 6.33
N ASP A 75 4.62 -3.09 5.88
CA ASP A 75 3.42 -3.29 6.70
C ASP A 75 3.16 -4.79 6.95
N VAL A 76 3.57 -5.66 6.03
CA VAL A 76 3.46 -7.13 6.11
C VAL A 76 4.77 -7.77 5.72
N ALA A 77 5.15 -8.87 6.38
CA ALA A 77 6.27 -9.69 5.97
C ALA A 77 5.96 -11.19 5.97
N LEU A 78 6.67 -11.93 5.12
CA LEU A 78 6.71 -13.38 5.09
C LEU A 78 8.11 -13.82 4.68
N ASN A 79 8.78 -14.57 5.57
CA ASN A 79 10.18 -14.95 5.40
C ASN A 79 11.09 -13.72 5.18
N LYS A 80 11.71 -13.62 4.01
CA LYS A 80 12.55 -12.49 3.59
C LYS A 80 11.85 -11.55 2.61
N CYS A 81 10.56 -11.75 2.33
CA CYS A 81 9.76 -10.84 1.53
C CYS A 81 8.93 -9.93 2.42
N ALA A 82 8.79 -8.66 2.04
CA ALA A 82 7.90 -7.73 2.71
C ALA A 82 7.08 -6.91 1.73
N TRP A 83 5.98 -6.35 2.21
CA TRP A 83 5.08 -5.54 1.42
C TRP A 83 4.65 -4.29 2.18
N SER A 84 4.64 -3.15 1.49
CA SER A 84 3.87 -1.98 1.90
C SER A 84 2.44 -2.11 1.38
N MET A 85 1.46 -1.88 2.25
CA MET A 85 0.04 -2.06 1.98
C MET A 85 -0.58 -0.71 1.62
N LYS A 86 -1.27 -0.66 0.48
CA LYS A 86 -1.99 0.54 0.03
C LYS A 86 -3.40 0.17 -0.38
N THR A 87 -4.39 0.91 0.14
CA THR A 87 -5.76 0.84 -0.36
C THR A 87 -6.18 2.16 -0.97
N VAL A 88 -6.90 2.10 -2.09
CA VAL A 88 -7.37 3.29 -2.81
C VAL A 88 -8.86 3.16 -3.10
N LYS A 89 -9.63 4.17 -2.69
CA LYS A 89 -11.05 4.28 -3.04
C LYS A 89 -11.19 4.89 -4.44
N ASN A 90 -11.86 4.17 -5.35
CA ASN A 90 -12.12 4.60 -6.73
C ASN A 90 -13.55 4.16 -7.14
N SER A 91 -14.36 5.06 -7.70
CA SER A 91 -15.75 4.75 -8.08
C SER A 91 -15.88 3.66 -9.15
N SER A 92 -14.85 3.48 -9.98
CA SER A 92 -14.83 2.51 -11.09
C SER A 92 -13.45 1.83 -11.16
N PRO A 93 -13.14 0.91 -10.22
CA PRO A 93 -11.81 0.31 -10.11
C PRO A 93 -11.34 -0.37 -11.41
N PHE A 94 -12.23 -1.06 -12.12
CA PHE A 94 -11.86 -1.82 -13.31
C PHE A 94 -11.41 -1.00 -14.51
N SER A 95 -11.77 0.29 -14.56
CA SER A 95 -11.35 1.24 -15.59
C SER A 95 -10.23 2.17 -15.14
N ALA A 96 -9.75 2.05 -13.89
CA ALA A 96 -8.67 2.88 -13.39
C ALA A 96 -7.36 2.54 -14.12
N THR A 97 -6.74 3.54 -14.74
CA THR A 97 -5.43 3.42 -15.41
C THR A 97 -4.27 3.86 -14.51
N ALA A 98 -4.57 4.69 -13.51
CA ALA A 98 -3.63 5.14 -12.50
C ALA A 98 -4.34 5.42 -11.17
N VAL A 99 -3.58 5.36 -10.08
CA VAL A 99 -4.05 5.63 -8.72
C VAL A 99 -3.05 6.49 -7.97
N ARG A 100 -3.53 7.15 -6.90
CA ARG A 100 -2.70 7.97 -6.01
C ARG A 100 -2.50 7.21 -4.69
N LEU A 101 -1.26 6.83 -4.41
CA LEU A 101 -0.87 6.07 -3.24
C LEU A 101 -0.33 7.01 -2.16
N ILE A 102 -0.95 7.04 -0.98
CA ILE A 102 -0.40 7.75 0.16
C ILE A 102 0.80 6.95 0.69
N SER A 103 1.99 7.54 0.56
CA SER A 103 3.28 6.90 0.82
C SER A 103 3.97 7.48 2.06
N GLY A 104 3.15 7.88 3.04
CA GLY A 104 3.57 8.28 4.37
C GLY A 104 3.65 9.79 4.59
N ARG A 105 4.00 10.16 5.82
CA ARG A 105 4.21 11.55 6.26
C ARG A 105 5.69 11.88 6.08
N CYS A 106 6.05 12.60 5.03
CA CYS A 106 7.42 13.04 4.80
C CYS A 106 7.52 14.49 5.27
N SER A 107 8.09 14.72 6.45
CA SER A 107 8.19 16.05 7.07
C SER A 107 9.61 16.61 6.91
N PRO A 108 9.83 17.56 5.99
CA PRO A 108 11.13 18.21 5.80
C PRO A 108 11.54 19.05 7.02
N ASP A 109 10.58 19.64 7.73
CA ASP A 109 10.79 20.34 8.99
C ASP A 109 11.42 19.41 10.05
N TYR A 110 10.72 18.34 10.43
CA TYR A 110 11.22 17.38 11.41
C TYR A 110 12.57 16.75 11.01
N SER A 111 12.75 16.43 9.72
CA SER A 111 13.91 15.64 9.27
C SER A 111 15.14 16.48 8.96
N TYR A 112 14.96 17.74 8.53
CA TYR A 112 16.03 18.60 8.00
C TYR A 112 15.96 20.06 8.46
N GLY A 113 15.01 20.44 9.31
CA GLY A 113 14.83 21.82 9.79
C GLY A 113 14.36 22.78 8.69
N ILE A 114 13.65 22.28 7.67
CA ILE A 114 13.05 23.13 6.62
C ILE A 114 11.68 23.60 7.13
N GLU A 115 11.69 24.68 7.92
CA GLU A 115 10.49 25.22 8.59
C GLU A 115 9.48 25.80 7.58
N ASN A 116 9.95 26.62 6.63
CA ASN A 116 9.12 27.13 5.54
C ASN A 116 9.41 26.36 4.23
N PRO A 117 8.53 25.43 3.83
CA PRO A 117 8.76 24.62 2.63
C PRO A 117 8.76 25.43 1.32
N HIS A 118 8.15 26.63 1.32
CA HIS A 118 7.97 27.47 0.13
C HIS A 118 9.20 28.33 -0.22
N ASP A 119 10.15 28.50 0.70
CA ASP A 119 11.36 29.30 0.45
C ASP A 119 12.21 28.70 -0.68
N ASP A 120 12.24 27.37 -0.79
CA ASP A 120 12.90 26.64 -1.87
C ASP A 120 12.16 25.32 -2.16
N VAL A 121 11.23 25.39 -3.12
CA VAL A 121 10.38 24.26 -3.54
C VAL A 121 11.21 23.06 -4.00
N GLN A 122 12.33 23.30 -4.72
CA GLN A 122 13.17 22.21 -5.22
C GLN A 122 13.93 21.53 -4.08
N LYS A 123 14.51 22.31 -3.15
CA LYS A 123 15.20 21.76 -1.97
C LYS A 123 14.23 20.98 -1.09
N THR A 124 13.03 21.51 -0.85
CA THR A 124 11.99 20.81 -0.07
C THR A 124 11.56 19.52 -0.75
N GLY A 125 11.28 19.55 -2.06
CA GLY A 125 10.92 18.36 -2.82
C GLY A 125 12.01 17.28 -2.81
N ASN A 126 13.28 17.68 -2.90
CA ASN A 126 14.42 16.77 -2.76
C ASN A 126 14.44 16.13 -1.36
N ALA A 127 14.20 16.91 -0.31
CA ALA A 127 14.12 16.41 1.07
C ALA A 127 12.97 15.41 1.25
N VAL A 128 11.81 15.65 0.64
CA VAL A 128 10.67 14.71 0.65
C VAL A 128 11.07 13.35 0.07
N LEU A 129 11.71 13.32 -1.10
CA LEU A 129 12.19 12.06 -1.69
C LEU A 129 13.28 11.40 -0.86
N ALA A 130 14.19 12.17 -0.27
CA ALA A 130 15.23 11.63 0.61
C ALA A 130 14.63 10.92 1.84
N ILE A 131 13.58 11.47 2.44
CA ILE A 131 12.85 10.86 3.56
C ILE A 131 12.19 9.55 3.11
N TYR A 132 11.47 9.57 1.99
CA TYR A 132 10.83 8.38 1.44
C TYR A 132 11.87 7.29 1.16
N ASN A 133 12.93 7.60 0.43
CA ASN A 133 14.01 6.66 0.11
C ASN A 133 14.65 6.08 1.37
N SER A 134 14.87 6.88 2.41
CA SER A 134 15.42 6.38 3.69
C SER A 134 14.51 5.33 4.33
N ARG A 135 13.18 5.50 4.26
CA ARG A 135 12.22 4.50 4.73
C ARG A 135 12.24 3.22 3.90
N VAL A 136 12.36 3.36 2.57
CA VAL A 136 12.54 2.22 1.66
C VAL A 136 13.80 1.44 2.05
N GLN A 137 14.92 2.13 2.27
CA GLN A 137 16.19 1.49 2.65
C GLN A 137 16.11 0.76 3.98
N ILE A 138 15.42 1.32 4.99
CA ILE A 138 15.20 0.64 6.28
C ILE A 138 14.52 -0.72 6.07
N SER A 139 13.47 -0.79 5.23
CA SER A 139 12.81 -2.06 4.94
C SER A 139 13.73 -3.06 4.23
N TYR A 140 14.60 -2.58 3.34
CA TYR A 140 15.54 -3.42 2.61
C TYR A 140 16.69 -4.01 3.46
N VAL A 141 16.92 -3.51 4.67
CA VAL A 141 17.90 -4.08 5.61
C VAL A 141 17.51 -5.52 5.97
N ASP A 142 16.24 -5.73 6.30
CA ASP A 142 15.76 -7.02 6.83
C ASP A 142 15.06 -7.88 5.78
N TYR A 143 14.52 -7.25 4.73
CA TYR A 143 13.67 -7.88 3.72
C TYR A 143 14.17 -7.61 2.30
N ASN A 144 14.22 -8.65 1.48
CA ASN A 144 14.47 -8.57 0.05
C ASN A 144 13.79 -9.77 -0.66
N PRO A 145 12.76 -9.53 -1.49
CA PRO A 145 12.31 -8.22 -1.99
C PRO A 145 11.40 -7.46 -1.00
N VAL A 146 11.28 -6.15 -1.24
CA VAL A 146 10.19 -5.33 -0.69
C VAL A 146 9.28 -4.89 -1.84
N ARG A 147 7.97 -5.07 -1.70
CA ARG A 147 6.97 -4.75 -2.73
C ARG A 147 5.94 -3.76 -2.20
N THR A 148 5.19 -3.12 -3.07
CA THR A 148 3.96 -2.41 -2.70
C THR A 148 2.78 -3.25 -3.17
N CYS A 149 1.86 -3.60 -2.28
CA CYS A 149 0.63 -4.32 -2.61
C CYS A 149 -0.56 -3.36 -2.54
N VAL A 150 -1.20 -3.14 -3.69
CA VAL A 150 -2.24 -2.14 -3.87
C VAL A 150 -3.60 -2.80 -4.07
N LEU A 151 -4.55 -2.45 -3.20
CA LEU A 151 -5.97 -2.80 -3.34
C LEU A 151 -6.80 -1.57 -3.70
N VAL A 152 -7.17 -1.46 -4.96
CA VAL A 152 -8.15 -0.46 -5.45
C VAL A 152 -9.55 -1.03 -5.24
N ARG A 153 -10.46 -0.24 -4.69
CA ARG A 153 -11.81 -0.68 -4.31
C ARG A 153 -12.86 0.37 -4.59
N ASN A 154 -14.06 -0.05 -4.90
CA ASN A 154 -15.20 0.87 -4.98
C ASN A 154 -15.74 1.21 -3.58
N PRO A 155 -16.52 2.31 -3.46
CA PRO A 155 -17.13 2.70 -2.18
C PRO A 155 -18.06 1.63 -1.59
N LEU A 156 -18.61 0.74 -2.41
CA LEU A 156 -19.54 -0.32 -2.00
C LEU A 156 -18.83 -1.62 -1.57
N LEU A 157 -17.49 -1.69 -1.67
CA LEU A 157 -16.71 -2.90 -1.38
C LEU A 157 -17.17 -4.15 -2.16
N SER A 158 -17.62 -3.96 -3.41
CA SER A 158 -18.08 -5.03 -4.29
C SER A 158 -17.15 -5.30 -5.47
N GLU A 159 -16.32 -4.33 -5.86
CA GLU A 159 -15.40 -4.42 -6.99
C GLU A 159 -13.98 -4.02 -6.56
N PHE A 160 -12.99 -4.83 -6.96
CA PHE A 160 -11.61 -4.71 -6.50
C PHE A 160 -10.61 -4.94 -7.62
N VAL A 161 -9.54 -4.14 -7.63
CA VAL A 161 -8.34 -4.38 -8.44
C VAL A 161 -7.15 -4.54 -7.51
N LEU A 162 -6.44 -5.66 -7.63
CA LEU A 162 -5.28 -6.02 -6.85
C LEU A 162 -4.06 -6.11 -7.77
N PHE A 163 -2.99 -5.43 -7.39
CA PHE A 163 -1.70 -5.52 -8.07
C PHE A 163 -0.56 -5.24 -7.10
N GLU A 164 0.64 -5.62 -7.49
CA GLU A 164 1.86 -5.25 -6.79
C GLU A 164 2.96 -4.81 -7.76
N HIS A 165 3.94 -4.12 -7.22
CA HIS A 165 5.20 -3.81 -7.90
C HIS A 165 6.33 -3.84 -6.88
N ARG A 166 7.55 -4.11 -7.34
CA ARG A 166 8.75 -3.95 -6.52
C ARG A 166 8.89 -2.51 -6.05
N LEU A 167 9.16 -2.34 -4.76
CA LEU A 167 9.37 -1.04 -4.15
C LEU A 167 10.75 -0.51 -4.52
N GLU A 168 10.84 0.68 -5.10
CA GLU A 168 12.10 1.28 -5.52
C GLU A 168 12.38 2.60 -4.80
N SER A 169 13.67 2.95 -4.68
CA SER A 169 14.08 4.30 -4.31
C SER A 169 14.13 5.18 -5.55
N TYR A 170 13.78 6.45 -5.40
CA TYR A 170 13.77 7.40 -6.50
C TYR A 170 15.11 8.15 -6.58
N ALA A 171 15.68 8.21 -7.78
CA ALA A 171 16.83 9.08 -8.05
C ALA A 171 16.38 10.55 -7.97
N ILE A 172 16.72 11.23 -6.88
CA ILE A 172 16.25 12.60 -6.58
C ILE A 172 16.55 13.57 -7.73
N ALA A 173 17.71 13.41 -8.36
CA ALA A 173 18.15 14.26 -9.47
C ALA A 173 17.25 14.18 -10.71
N ASP A 174 16.44 13.13 -10.85
CA ASP A 174 15.57 12.90 -12.01
C ASP A 174 14.26 13.69 -11.95
N TYR A 175 14.01 14.40 -10.85
CA TYR A 175 12.75 15.11 -10.61
C TYR A 175 12.96 16.61 -10.43
N ARG A 176 12.06 17.39 -11.03
CA ARG A 176 11.88 18.81 -10.72
C ARG A 176 10.62 18.98 -9.89
N TRP A 177 10.63 19.95 -8.98
CA TRP A 177 9.49 20.23 -8.13
C TRP A 177 8.93 21.61 -8.43
N THR A 178 7.60 21.69 -8.55
CA THR A 178 6.88 22.95 -8.78
C THR A 178 5.70 23.06 -7.83
N GLU A 179 5.37 24.28 -7.42
CA GLU A 179 4.18 24.53 -6.60
C GLU A 179 2.96 24.70 -7.51
N ASN A 180 1.85 24.02 -7.16
CA ASN A 180 0.57 24.18 -7.85
C ASN A 180 -0.31 25.26 -7.19
N ALA A 181 -1.42 25.60 -7.83
CA ALA A 181 -2.33 26.65 -7.35
C ALA A 181 -2.94 26.43 -5.95
N LYS A 182 -2.81 25.22 -5.39
CA LYS A 182 -3.27 24.87 -4.04
C LYS A 182 -2.14 24.87 -3.00
N GLY A 183 -0.94 25.32 -3.38
CA GLY A 183 0.25 25.31 -2.53
C GLY A 183 0.86 23.92 -2.31
N ASN A 184 0.48 22.92 -3.11
CA ASN A 184 1.10 21.59 -3.04
C ASN A 184 2.27 21.51 -4.00
N PHE A 185 3.26 20.69 -3.67
CA PHE A 185 4.43 20.49 -4.52
C PHE A 185 4.21 19.28 -5.40
N GLU A 186 4.43 19.45 -6.70
CA GLU A 186 4.32 18.42 -7.71
C GLU A 186 5.72 18.03 -8.19
N GLY A 187 6.07 16.77 -7.97
CA GLY A 187 7.32 16.18 -8.44
C GLY A 187 7.11 15.63 -9.85
N ILE A 188 7.78 16.26 -10.81
CA ILE A 188 7.69 15.96 -12.23
C ILE A 188 8.99 15.30 -12.68
N ARG A 189 8.90 14.13 -13.31
CA ARG A 189 10.05 13.45 -13.86
C ARG A 189 10.59 14.22 -15.07
N LYS A 190 11.89 14.49 -15.07
CA LYS A 190 12.55 15.31 -16.10
C LYS A 190 12.63 14.62 -17.47
N ALA A 191 12.64 13.29 -17.48
CA ALA A 191 12.81 12.52 -18.71
C ALA A 191 11.63 12.65 -19.70
N ASP A 192 10.41 12.80 -19.17
CA ASP A 192 9.18 12.74 -19.95
C ASP A 192 8.07 13.67 -19.45
N ASP A 193 8.41 14.60 -18.56
CA ASP A 193 7.49 15.56 -17.96
C ASP A 193 6.28 14.95 -17.25
N GLN A 194 6.37 13.68 -16.85
CA GLN A 194 5.29 13.00 -16.13
C GLN A 194 5.23 13.50 -14.67
N HIS A 195 4.03 13.90 -14.23
CA HIS A 195 3.75 14.11 -12.81
C HIS A 195 3.75 12.76 -12.07
N CYS A 196 4.74 12.56 -11.21
CA CYS A 196 4.93 11.33 -10.44
C CYS A 196 4.51 11.48 -8.98
N PHE A 197 4.67 12.67 -8.39
CA PHE A 197 4.50 12.84 -6.96
C PHE A 197 3.72 14.10 -6.61
N THR A 198 2.91 14.02 -5.55
CA THR A 198 2.35 15.20 -4.90
C THR A 198 2.75 15.18 -3.43
N TRP A 199 3.32 16.28 -2.95
CA TRP A 199 3.54 16.52 -1.53
C TRP A 199 2.69 17.68 -1.05
N GLN A 200 1.99 17.48 0.07
CA GLN A 200 1.11 18.47 0.68
C GLN A 200 1.79 18.98 1.95
N PRO A 201 2.14 20.27 2.04
CA PRO A 201 2.81 20.83 3.22
C PRO A 201 2.00 20.58 4.50
N HIS A 202 0.70 20.87 4.44
CA HIS A 202 -0.20 20.63 5.55
C HIS A 202 -0.36 19.12 5.80
N GLY A 203 0.13 18.66 6.95
CA GLY A 203 0.17 17.25 7.30
C GLY A 203 1.27 16.46 6.58
N SER A 204 2.20 17.11 5.87
CA SER A 204 3.40 16.45 5.30
C SER A 204 3.08 15.22 4.44
N GLN A 205 1.94 15.20 3.75
CA GLN A 205 1.46 14.00 3.06
C GLN A 205 2.20 13.83 1.75
N PHE A 206 2.91 12.70 1.59
CA PHE A 206 3.54 12.33 0.34
C PHE A 206 2.68 11.31 -0.42
N THR A 207 2.42 11.60 -1.70
CA THR A 207 1.58 10.78 -2.57
C THR A 207 2.35 10.44 -3.85
N ILE A 208 2.29 9.18 -4.25
CA ILE A 208 2.88 8.67 -5.50
C ILE A 208 1.77 8.37 -6.49
N VAL A 209 1.92 8.79 -7.74
CA VAL A 209 1.03 8.45 -8.85
C VAL A 209 1.52 7.14 -9.46
N GLU A 210 0.74 6.08 -9.32
CA GLU A 210 1.09 4.73 -9.75
C GLU A 210 0.20 4.27 -10.90
N ARG A 211 0.78 3.60 -11.91
CA ARG A 211 0.00 3.03 -13.00
C ARG A 211 -0.63 1.72 -12.54
N VAL A 212 -1.90 1.52 -12.90
CA VAL A 212 -2.53 0.20 -12.74
C VAL A 212 -2.07 -0.68 -13.89
N PRO A 213 -1.36 -1.79 -13.65
CA PRO A 213 -0.86 -2.65 -14.72
C PRO A 213 -2.02 -3.38 -15.40
N ASP A 214 -1.84 -3.71 -16.68
CA ASP A 214 -2.86 -4.45 -17.45
C ASP A 214 -3.03 -5.88 -16.93
N THR A 215 -2.03 -6.40 -16.23
CA THR A 215 -2.02 -7.71 -15.55
C THR A 215 -2.67 -7.69 -14.17
N ALA A 216 -3.18 -6.55 -13.70
CA ALA A 216 -3.80 -6.46 -12.38
C ALA A 216 -5.00 -7.41 -12.24
N VAL A 217 -5.09 -8.08 -11.10
CA VAL A 217 -6.17 -9.01 -10.79
C VAL A 217 -7.44 -8.24 -10.50
N LYS A 218 -8.51 -8.52 -11.25
CA LYS A 218 -9.83 -7.90 -11.08
C LYS A 218 -10.80 -8.93 -10.52
N PHE A 219 -11.45 -8.61 -9.40
CA PHE A 219 -12.44 -9.52 -8.81
C PHE A 219 -13.64 -8.77 -8.23
N ARG A 220 -14.75 -9.51 -8.12
CA ARG A 220 -16.01 -9.04 -7.51
C ARG A 220 -16.35 -9.88 -6.31
N LEU A 221 -16.98 -9.25 -5.32
CA LEU A 221 -17.54 -9.93 -4.17
C LEU A 221 -19.06 -9.90 -4.23
N ARG A 222 -19.68 -11.03 -3.89
CA ARG A 222 -21.10 -11.07 -3.56
C ARG A 222 -21.24 -10.64 -2.10
N ILE A 223 -21.90 -9.52 -1.87
CA ILE A 223 -22.15 -9.02 -0.52
C ILE A 223 -23.26 -9.87 0.13
N PRO A 224 -23.03 -10.46 1.31
CA PRO A 224 -24.04 -11.25 2.00
C PRO A 224 -25.11 -10.35 2.60
N GLU A 225 -26.33 -10.86 2.70
CA GLU A 225 -27.37 -10.25 3.52
C GLU A 225 -26.99 -10.38 5.01
N ARG A 226 -27.25 -9.34 5.80
CA ARG A 226 -27.01 -9.40 7.24
C ARG A 226 -28.09 -10.24 7.91
N LEU A 227 -27.68 -11.07 8.87
CA LEU A 227 -28.65 -11.76 9.72
C LEU A 227 -29.46 -10.73 10.53
N PRO A 228 -30.76 -10.99 10.77
CA PRO A 228 -31.52 -10.26 11.77
C PRO A 228 -30.80 -10.28 13.12
N LEU A 229 -30.92 -9.19 13.90
CA LEU A 229 -30.24 -9.03 15.18
C LEU A 229 -30.51 -10.22 16.12
N GLU A 230 -31.76 -10.66 16.17
CA GLU A 230 -32.22 -11.73 17.03
C GLU A 230 -31.52 -13.06 16.70
N VAL A 231 -31.39 -13.36 15.40
CA VAL A 231 -30.69 -14.57 14.92
C VAL A 231 -29.19 -14.48 15.22
N ALA A 232 -28.59 -13.29 15.08
CA ALA A 232 -27.19 -13.09 15.40
C ALA A 232 -26.92 -13.28 16.91
N LEU A 233 -27.75 -12.69 17.78
CA LEU A 233 -27.64 -12.83 19.24
C LEU A 233 -27.81 -14.29 19.69
N GLN A 234 -28.76 -15.01 19.08
CA GLN A 234 -28.94 -16.45 19.34
C GLN A 234 -27.69 -17.26 18.96
N ASN A 235 -27.12 -17.03 17.79
CA ASN A 235 -25.90 -17.73 17.35
C ASN A 235 -24.67 -17.42 18.21
N MET A 236 -24.63 -16.25 18.85
CA MET A 236 -23.57 -15.85 19.78
C MET A 236 -23.77 -16.42 21.19
N ASN A 237 -24.92 -17.05 21.47
CA ASN A 237 -25.36 -17.40 22.82
C ASN A 237 -25.33 -16.18 23.75
N PHE A 238 -25.80 -15.04 23.26
CA PHE A 238 -25.94 -13.85 24.08
C PHE A 238 -26.96 -14.11 25.19
N ASP A 239 -26.61 -13.69 26.40
CA ASP A 239 -27.53 -13.59 27.53
C ASP A 239 -27.24 -12.29 28.32
N ASP A 240 -28.10 -11.97 29.27
CA ASP A 240 -28.01 -10.72 30.04
C ASP A 240 -26.70 -10.58 30.83
N SER A 241 -25.94 -11.68 31.07
CA SER A 241 -24.65 -11.63 31.77
C SER A 241 -23.54 -10.94 30.97
N TRP A 242 -23.71 -10.81 29.65
CA TRP A 242 -22.78 -10.09 28.79
C TRP A 242 -22.77 -8.57 29.05
N VAL A 243 -23.78 -8.04 29.74
CA VAL A 243 -23.91 -6.62 30.06
C VAL A 243 -23.87 -6.40 31.57
N SER A 244 -22.78 -5.80 32.06
CA SER A 244 -22.66 -5.36 33.45
C SER A 244 -23.00 -3.88 33.59
N ILE A 245 -24.04 -3.56 34.36
CA ILE A 245 -24.41 -2.17 34.67
C ILE A 245 -23.70 -1.77 35.96
N ILE A 246 -22.62 -0.98 35.83
CA ILE A 246 -21.89 -0.40 36.97
C ILE A 246 -22.49 0.99 37.26
N LYS A 247 -22.84 1.24 38.52
CA LYS A 247 -23.35 2.52 39.02
C LYS A 247 -22.29 3.27 39.79
#